data_AF-A0A6A6WML3-F1
#
_entry.id   AF-A0A6A6WML3-F1
#
_cell.length_a   1.000
_cell.length_b   1.000
_cell.length_c   1.000
_cell.angle_alpha   90.00
_cell.angle_beta   90.00
_cell.angle_gamma   90.00
#
_symmetry.space_group_name_H-M   'P 1'
#
loop_
_entity.id
_entity.type
_entity.pdbx_description
1 polymer ?
#
loop_
_entity_poly.entity_id
_entity_poly.type
_entity_poly.pdbx_seq_one_letter_code
_entity_poly.pdbx_strand_id
1 'polypeptide(L)'
;MTTAHRPTFDPARGKEAQRGPAYHQRLLPAHMTLKHRQAGQGGTGDNETRDLRAELLKAEAAHYAKKNGNTLSDDAGDAEASSAAPKRTIEAATADEEDQNEDPEVKRRRLILQEAKDIDADSENSSDESSDSSDDDDDEEDEQAELMRELEKIKRERAEAKAKEEAERAAKEQEQREVDIARGNPLLNPGDFNIKRRWDDDVVFKNQAKGTEDKKKKEFVNDLLRSDFHKRFMSKYVR
;
A
#
# COMPACT_ATOMS: atom_id res chain seq x y z
N MET A 1 58.01 34.98 -14.60
CA MET A 1 57.03 34.99 -13.48
C MET A 1 57.72 35.52 -12.24
N THR A 2 57.05 36.26 -11.36
CA THR A 2 57.67 36.83 -10.14
C THR A 2 57.60 35.85 -8.97
N THR A 3 58.68 35.77 -8.19
CA THR A 3 58.86 34.78 -7.11
C THR A 3 58.37 35.26 -5.74
N ALA A 4 57.55 36.32 -5.68
CA ALA A 4 57.12 36.96 -4.43
C ALA A 4 56.04 36.17 -3.68
N HIS A 5 55.10 35.54 -4.40
CA HIS A 5 54.07 34.70 -3.81
C HIS A 5 54.63 33.28 -3.62
N ARG A 6 54.93 32.91 -2.36
CA ARG A 6 55.51 31.62 -1.97
C ARG A 6 54.71 31.01 -0.81
N PRO A 7 54.55 29.68 -0.73
CA PRO A 7 53.97 29.04 0.43
C PRO A 7 54.91 29.13 1.65
N THR A 8 54.33 29.17 2.85
CA THR A 8 55.07 29.10 4.11
C THR A 8 55.37 27.64 4.47
N PHE A 9 56.60 27.20 4.25
CA PHE A 9 57.04 25.85 4.64
C PHE A 9 57.33 25.73 6.14
N ASP A 10 58.04 26.72 6.71
CA ASP A 10 58.26 26.84 8.16
C ASP A 10 57.28 27.85 8.78
N PRO A 11 56.56 27.51 9.86
CA PRO A 11 55.74 28.47 10.59
C PRO A 11 56.60 29.37 11.50
N ALA A 12 56.16 30.61 11.71
CA ALA A 12 56.81 31.54 12.63
C ALA A 12 56.78 31.00 14.07
N ARG A 13 57.96 30.70 14.64
CA ARG A 13 58.07 30.18 16.01
C ARG A 13 57.88 31.31 17.02
N GLY A 14 57.03 31.06 18.02
CA GLY A 14 56.85 31.96 19.15
C GLY A 14 58.16 32.22 19.88
N LYS A 15 58.45 33.49 20.14
CA LYS A 15 59.50 33.99 21.03
C LYS A 15 58.90 35.09 21.90
N GLU A 16 59.57 35.44 22.99
CA GLU A 16 59.18 36.57 23.81
C GLU A 16 59.38 37.87 23.00
N ALA A 17 58.28 38.40 22.46
CA ALA A 17 58.27 39.64 21.70
C ALA A 17 58.15 40.84 22.65
N GLN A 18 59.01 41.84 22.47
CA GLN A 18 59.03 43.04 23.33
C GLN A 18 57.72 43.82 23.20
N ARG A 19 56.82 43.60 24.16
CA ARG A 19 55.44 44.11 24.14
C ARG A 19 55.44 45.57 24.57
N GLY A 20 55.25 46.48 23.60
CA GLY A 20 55.14 47.91 23.87
C GLY A 20 53.92 48.29 24.72
N PRO A 21 53.83 49.55 25.20
CA PRO A 21 52.79 50.01 26.13
C PRO A 21 51.37 50.09 25.53
N ALA A 22 51.20 49.76 24.25
CA ALA A 22 49.90 49.76 23.59
C ALA A 22 49.06 48.52 23.94
N TYR A 23 47.87 48.75 24.50
CA TYR A 23 46.89 47.70 24.80
C TYR A 23 45.76 47.68 23.75
N HIS A 24 45.32 46.49 23.36
CA HIS A 24 44.11 46.29 22.55
C HIS A 24 42.90 46.22 23.49
N GLN A 25 41.75 46.74 23.05
CA GLN A 25 40.42 46.54 23.70
C GLN A 25 40.16 45.12 24.26
N ARG A 26 40.66 44.05 23.62
CA ARG A 26 40.52 42.65 24.08
C ARG A 26 41.37 42.30 25.32
N LEU A 27 42.26 43.18 25.75
CA LEU A 27 43.12 43.07 26.93
C LEU A 27 42.62 43.92 28.11
N LEU A 28 41.49 44.61 27.94
CA LEU A 28 40.83 45.29 29.05
C LEU A 28 40.34 44.25 30.08
N PRO A 29 40.31 44.55 31.39
CA PRO A 29 39.95 43.58 32.41
C PRO A 29 38.54 43.00 32.20
N ALA A 30 38.49 41.69 31.97
CA ALA A 30 37.26 40.92 31.78
C ALA A 30 37.44 39.52 32.40
N HIS A 31 36.33 38.91 32.87
CA HIS A 31 36.33 37.59 33.51
C HIS A 31 37.37 37.42 34.63
N MET A 32 37.53 38.45 35.48
CA MET A 32 38.50 38.47 36.59
C MET A 32 38.24 37.44 37.70
N THR A 33 37.11 36.73 37.66
CA THR A 33 36.74 35.67 38.60
C THR A 33 36.61 34.33 37.87
N LEU A 34 37.41 33.35 38.28
CA LEU A 34 37.30 31.98 37.79
C LEU A 34 36.14 31.26 38.48
N LYS A 35 35.34 30.52 37.71
CA LYS A 35 34.27 29.68 38.25
C LYS A 35 34.83 28.31 38.62
N HIS A 36 34.77 27.98 39.90
CA HIS A 36 35.12 26.66 40.41
C HIS A 36 33.86 25.77 40.47
N ARG A 37 33.99 24.50 40.09
CA ARG A 37 32.92 23.50 40.20
C ARG A 37 32.53 23.34 41.68
N GLN A 38 31.24 23.41 41.96
CA GLN A 38 30.69 23.15 43.29
C GLN A 38 30.34 21.66 43.44
N ALA A 39 30.14 21.20 44.67
CA ALA A 39 29.60 19.86 44.92
C ALA A 39 28.28 19.64 44.16
N GLY A 40 28.08 18.43 43.63
CA GLY A 40 26.98 18.08 42.73
C GLY A 40 27.18 18.48 41.27
N GLN A 41 28.24 19.24 40.92
CA GLN A 41 28.57 19.60 39.53
C GLN A 41 29.61 18.67 38.89
N GLY A 42 30.00 17.59 39.57
CA GLY A 42 31.03 16.65 39.13
C GLY A 42 32.45 17.20 39.24
N GLY A 43 33.43 16.29 39.29
CA GLY A 43 34.85 16.61 39.46
C GLY A 43 35.29 16.57 40.93
N THR A 44 36.48 17.08 41.22
CA THR A 44 37.17 16.93 42.53
C THR A 44 36.55 17.70 43.71
N GLY A 45 35.36 18.30 43.53
CA GLY A 45 34.55 18.88 44.60
C GLY A 45 33.50 17.92 45.16
N ASP A 46 33.30 16.77 44.52
CA ASP A 46 32.46 15.69 45.04
C ASP A 46 33.34 14.76 45.88
N ASN A 47 32.98 14.55 47.16
CA ASN A 47 33.72 13.68 48.08
C ASN A 47 33.46 12.17 47.85
N GLU A 48 32.53 11.82 46.95
CA GLU A 48 32.03 10.45 46.74
C GLU A 48 32.69 9.79 45.53
N THR A 49 33.30 8.62 45.73
CA THR A 49 33.84 7.80 44.64
C THR A 49 32.74 7.02 43.93
N ARG A 50 32.19 7.58 42.85
CA ARG A 50 31.18 6.93 42.00
C ARG A 50 31.76 5.75 41.21
N ASP A 51 31.05 4.61 41.17
CA ASP A 51 31.32 3.58 40.18
C ASP A 51 30.73 3.98 38.82
N LEU A 52 31.56 4.67 38.03
CA LEU A 52 31.23 5.11 36.68
C LEU A 52 30.91 3.94 35.72
N ARG A 53 31.33 2.71 36.02
CA ARG A 53 31.03 1.54 35.18
C ARG A 53 29.60 1.07 35.42
N ALA A 54 29.17 0.94 36.67
CA ALA A 54 27.80 0.58 37.01
C ALA A 54 26.80 1.67 36.54
N GLU A 55 27.14 2.95 36.74
CA GLU A 55 26.33 4.09 36.29
C GLU A 55 26.14 4.08 34.76
N LEU A 56 27.23 3.88 34.00
CA LEU A 56 27.21 3.81 32.54
C LEU A 56 26.34 2.65 32.04
N LEU A 57 26.48 1.44 32.62
CA LEU A 57 25.70 0.27 32.20
C LEU A 57 24.20 0.45 32.47
N LYS A 58 23.81 1.07 33.61
CA LYS A 58 22.41 1.42 33.88
C LYS A 58 21.88 2.46 32.87
N ALA A 59 22.68 3.48 32.55
CA ALA A 59 22.31 4.52 31.58
C ALA A 59 22.16 3.97 30.15
N GLU A 60 23.06 3.07 29.72
CA GLU A 60 22.95 2.38 28.43
C GLU A 60 21.69 1.51 28.37
N ALA A 61 21.43 0.68 29.39
CA ALA A 61 20.23 -0.18 29.45
C ALA A 61 18.94 0.64 29.36
N ALA A 62 18.83 1.74 30.12
CA ALA A 62 17.69 2.65 30.07
C ALA A 62 17.53 3.32 28.68
N HIS A 63 18.63 3.72 28.04
CA HIS A 63 18.61 4.28 26.69
C HIS A 63 18.16 3.25 25.64
N TYR A 64 18.66 2.01 25.70
CA TYR A 64 18.23 0.93 24.79
C TYR A 64 16.77 0.55 24.98
N ALA A 65 16.28 0.43 26.22
CA ALA A 65 14.87 0.18 26.50
C ALA A 65 13.96 1.28 25.91
N LYS A 66 14.31 2.55 26.16
CA LYS A 66 13.61 3.73 25.61
C LYS A 66 13.64 3.77 24.08
N LYS A 67 14.76 3.39 23.45
CA LYS A 67 14.89 3.29 21.99
C LYS A 67 14.03 2.17 21.40
N ASN A 68 13.88 1.06 22.13
CA ASN A 68 13.07 -0.08 21.74
C ASN A 68 11.57 0.11 22.05
N GLY A 69 11.17 1.28 22.57
CA GLY A 69 9.77 1.64 22.84
C GLY A 69 9.20 1.11 24.16
N ASN A 70 9.96 0.36 24.96
CA ASN A 70 9.50 -0.12 26.26
C ASN A 70 9.85 0.89 27.36
N THR A 71 8.84 1.48 27.99
CA THR A 71 9.02 2.32 29.17
C THR A 71 9.25 1.44 30.39
N LEU A 72 10.52 1.10 30.67
CA LEU A 72 10.89 0.53 31.96
C LEU A 72 10.52 1.52 33.07
N SER A 73 9.66 1.10 33.99
CA SER A 73 9.50 1.70 35.30
C SER A 73 10.81 1.55 36.10
N ASP A 74 11.15 2.55 36.91
CA ASP A 74 12.42 2.61 37.67
C ASP A 74 12.63 1.48 38.71
N ASP A 75 11.63 0.63 38.91
CA ASP A 75 11.60 -0.49 39.88
C ASP A 75 12.09 -1.83 39.31
N ALA A 76 12.69 -1.85 38.12
CA ALA A 76 13.36 -3.02 37.55
C ALA A 76 14.75 -3.26 38.20
N GLY A 77 14.75 -3.48 39.52
CA GLY A 77 15.94 -3.92 40.25
C GLY A 77 16.25 -5.40 40.02
N ASP A 78 17.54 -5.74 40.04
CA ASP A 78 18.10 -7.09 40.11
C ASP A 78 17.51 -8.14 39.13
N ALA A 79 17.83 -8.00 37.85
CA ALA A 79 17.68 -9.04 36.85
C ALA A 79 19.05 -9.38 36.24
N GLU A 80 19.39 -10.67 36.19
CA GLU A 80 20.74 -11.18 35.93
C GLU A 80 21.45 -10.67 34.67
N ALA A 81 22.79 -10.66 34.73
CA ALA A 81 23.68 -10.54 33.59
C ALA A 81 23.79 -11.85 32.78
N SER A 82 22.69 -12.35 32.20
CA SER A 82 22.62 -13.65 31.52
C SER A 82 22.14 -13.59 30.04
N SER A 83 22.67 -12.65 29.25
CA SER A 83 22.58 -12.71 27.76
C SER A 83 23.90 -12.36 27.06
N ALA A 84 24.73 -13.37 26.82
CA ALA A 84 26.01 -13.22 26.13
C ALA A 84 25.85 -13.13 24.61
N ALA A 85 25.65 -11.92 24.09
CA ALA A 85 25.68 -11.67 22.64
C ALA A 85 27.10 -11.95 22.07
N PRO A 86 27.23 -12.68 20.94
CA PRO A 86 28.52 -13.08 20.41
C PRO A 86 29.32 -11.88 19.88
N LYS A 87 30.48 -11.64 20.48
CA LYS A 87 31.44 -10.64 20.00
C LYS A 87 32.05 -11.12 18.69
N ARG A 88 31.69 -10.49 17.58
CA ARG A 88 32.25 -10.77 16.25
C ARG A 88 33.76 -10.51 16.23
N THR A 89 34.56 -11.56 16.27
CA THR A 89 35.98 -11.53 15.93
C THR A 89 36.15 -11.27 14.44
N ILE A 90 37.16 -10.47 14.08
CA ILE A 90 37.50 -10.15 12.69
C ILE A 90 38.87 -10.78 12.41
N GLU A 91 38.89 -11.95 11.75
CA GLU A 91 39.98 -12.40 10.87
C GLU A 91 39.68 -13.78 10.26
N ALA A 92 40.34 -14.08 9.14
CA ALA A 92 40.29 -15.31 8.33
C ALA A 92 38.92 -15.67 7.70
N ALA A 93 38.98 -16.32 6.54
CA ALA A 93 37.82 -16.79 5.78
C ALA A 93 38.06 -18.22 5.30
N THR A 94 37.04 -19.07 5.39
CA THR A 94 36.91 -20.33 4.64
C THR A 94 35.43 -20.77 4.62
N ALA A 95 35.02 -21.31 3.46
CA ALA A 95 34.02 -22.36 3.21
C ALA A 95 32.81 -22.56 4.16
N ASP A 96 31.64 -22.58 3.51
CA ASP A 96 30.54 -23.54 3.65
C ASP A 96 29.84 -23.74 5.02
N GLU A 97 28.68 -23.08 5.18
CA GLU A 97 27.44 -23.74 5.66
C GLU A 97 26.26 -23.26 4.80
N GLU A 98 25.45 -24.19 4.29
CA GLU A 98 24.24 -23.92 3.49
C GLU A 98 22.95 -24.14 4.30
N ASP A 99 21.82 -23.73 3.72
CA ASP A 99 20.45 -24.20 3.98
C ASP A 99 19.81 -24.03 5.38
N GLN A 100 19.11 -22.91 5.57
CA GLN A 100 17.90 -22.81 6.43
C GLN A 100 16.89 -21.77 5.87
N ASN A 101 16.50 -21.85 4.59
CA ASN A 101 15.46 -20.98 4.02
C ASN A 101 14.57 -21.72 2.99
N GLU A 102 13.61 -22.51 3.47
CA GLU A 102 12.57 -23.11 2.61
C GLU A 102 11.69 -22.04 1.95
N ASP A 103 11.50 -22.15 0.63
CA ASP A 103 10.86 -21.13 -0.20
C ASP A 103 9.31 -21.12 -0.04
N PRO A 104 8.69 -19.99 0.36
CA PRO A 104 7.23 -19.87 0.47
C PRO A 104 6.47 -19.97 -0.86
N GLU A 105 7.12 -19.84 -2.02
CA GLU A 105 6.48 -19.95 -3.33
C GLU A 105 6.03 -21.38 -3.65
N VAL A 106 6.74 -22.40 -3.15
CA VAL A 106 6.36 -23.82 -3.36
C VAL A 106 4.99 -24.14 -2.74
N LYS A 107 4.69 -23.58 -1.56
CA LYS A 107 3.36 -23.70 -0.92
C LYS A 107 2.26 -23.02 -1.73
N ARG A 108 2.52 -21.84 -2.29
CA ARG A 108 1.56 -21.11 -3.15
C ARG A 108 1.25 -21.89 -4.42
N ARG A 109 2.28 -22.45 -5.07
CA ARG A 109 2.15 -23.23 -6.32
C ARG A 109 1.35 -24.52 -6.15
N ARG A 110 1.34 -25.11 -4.95
CA ARG A 110 0.55 -26.31 -4.63
C ARG A 110 -0.95 -26.01 -4.45
N LEU A 111 -1.30 -24.86 -3.88
CA LEU A 111 -2.69 -24.47 -3.63
C LEU A 111 -3.48 -24.24 -4.93
N ILE A 112 -2.88 -23.51 -5.86
CA ILE A 112 -3.50 -23.14 -7.16
C ILE A 112 -3.81 -24.38 -8.02
N LEU A 113 -2.97 -25.43 -7.94
CA LEU A 113 -3.19 -26.70 -8.64
C LEU A 113 -4.28 -27.59 -8.01
N GLN A 114 -4.75 -27.27 -6.81
CA GLN A 114 -5.86 -27.98 -6.17
C GLN A 114 -7.20 -27.29 -6.48
N GLU A 115 -7.25 -25.97 -6.41
CA GLU A 115 -8.43 -25.15 -6.75
C GLU A 115 -8.88 -25.33 -8.21
N ALA A 116 -7.94 -25.51 -9.14
CA ALA A 116 -8.23 -25.76 -10.56
C ALA A 116 -8.83 -27.16 -10.87
N LYS A 117 -9.06 -28.01 -9.86
CA LYS A 117 -9.58 -29.38 -10.05
C LYS A 117 -11.09 -29.51 -9.80
N ASP A 118 -11.68 -28.61 -9.04
CA ASP A 118 -13.07 -28.73 -8.55
C ASP A 118 -14.09 -28.04 -9.48
N ILE A 119 -13.75 -27.88 -10.77
CA ILE A 119 -14.54 -27.15 -11.79
C ILE A 119 -14.90 -28.04 -13.00
N ASP A 120 -14.34 -29.25 -13.11
CA ASP A 120 -14.51 -30.16 -14.27
C ASP A 120 -15.37 -31.41 -13.93
N ALA A 121 -16.59 -31.15 -13.45
CA ALA A 121 -17.73 -32.08 -13.33
C ALA A 121 -19.00 -31.22 -13.16
N ASP A 122 -20.09 -31.37 -13.93
CA ASP A 122 -20.57 -32.55 -14.65
C ASP A 122 -21.13 -32.21 -16.06
N SER A 123 -21.51 -33.21 -16.85
CA SER A 123 -22.01 -33.07 -18.23
C SER A 123 -23.16 -34.04 -18.52
N GLU A 124 -24.39 -33.50 -18.58
CA GLU A 124 -25.58 -34.27 -18.97
C GLU A 124 -26.12 -33.85 -20.35
N ASN A 125 -26.66 -34.83 -21.07
CA ASN A 125 -26.88 -34.81 -22.52
C ASN A 125 -28.28 -35.29 -22.88
N SER A 126 -28.99 -34.60 -23.77
CA SER A 126 -30.05 -35.22 -24.59
C SER A 126 -30.22 -34.53 -25.94
N SER A 127 -29.95 -35.28 -27.00
CA SER A 127 -30.61 -35.15 -28.31
C SER A 127 -32.04 -35.71 -28.25
N ASP A 128 -32.95 -35.47 -29.20
CA ASP A 128 -32.89 -34.47 -30.30
C ASP A 128 -34.15 -33.54 -30.26
N GLU A 129 -35.16 -33.44 -31.13
CA GLU A 129 -35.52 -33.97 -32.47
C GLU A 129 -36.26 -32.85 -33.26
N SER A 130 -36.67 -33.09 -34.51
CA SER A 130 -37.19 -32.05 -35.42
C SER A 130 -38.42 -32.48 -36.24
N SER A 131 -39.40 -31.58 -36.41
CA SER A 131 -39.98 -31.25 -37.73
C SER A 131 -40.83 -29.97 -37.70
N ASP A 132 -40.78 -29.23 -38.80
CA ASP A 132 -41.77 -28.22 -39.24
C ASP A 132 -42.73 -28.87 -40.27
N SER A 133 -43.90 -28.28 -40.54
CA SER A 133 -44.77 -28.65 -41.68
C SER A 133 -45.85 -27.60 -41.99
N SER A 134 -46.15 -27.42 -43.28
CA SER A 134 -47.07 -26.42 -43.84
C SER A 134 -48.44 -27.00 -44.28
N ASP A 135 -49.31 -26.09 -44.72
CA ASP A 135 -50.72 -26.18 -45.15
C ASP A 135 -50.98 -26.74 -46.59
N ASP A 136 -52.28 -26.83 -46.97
CA ASP A 136 -52.92 -26.72 -48.33
C ASP A 136 -53.49 -27.96 -49.11
N ASP A 137 -54.77 -27.81 -49.59
CA ASP A 137 -55.63 -28.45 -50.66
C ASP A 137 -55.73 -29.99 -50.94
N ASP A 138 -56.89 -30.62 -51.32
CA ASP A 138 -58.36 -30.27 -51.29
C ASP A 138 -59.27 -31.51 -50.94
N ASP A 139 -60.33 -32.08 -51.60
CA ASP A 139 -60.99 -32.04 -52.94
C ASP A 139 -62.57 -32.14 -52.85
N GLU A 140 -63.32 -31.89 -53.95
CA GLU A 140 -64.82 -32.02 -54.14
C GLU A 140 -65.29 -33.51 -54.32
N GLU A 141 -66.53 -34.04 -54.14
CA GLU A 141 -67.95 -33.61 -53.91
C GLU A 141 -68.47 -34.07 -52.50
N ASP A 142 -69.74 -34.12 -52.01
CA ASP A 142 -71.14 -33.92 -52.50
C ASP A 142 -72.08 -33.57 -51.27
N GLU A 143 -73.39 -33.89 -51.30
CA GLU A 143 -74.45 -33.78 -50.26
C GLU A 143 -74.67 -32.37 -49.65
N GLN A 144 -74.97 -31.41 -50.55
CA GLN A 144 -75.20 -29.98 -50.28
C GLN A 144 -76.40 -29.63 -49.35
N ALA A 145 -77.05 -30.59 -48.67
CA ALA A 145 -78.25 -30.39 -47.85
C ALA A 145 -77.98 -30.25 -46.34
N GLU A 146 -77.01 -30.98 -45.77
CA GLU A 146 -76.69 -30.88 -44.33
C GLU A 146 -75.80 -29.66 -44.02
N LEU A 147 -75.04 -29.20 -45.03
CA LEU A 147 -74.03 -28.15 -44.96
C LEU A 147 -74.54 -26.82 -44.35
N MET A 148 -75.79 -26.43 -44.59
CA MET A 148 -76.38 -25.21 -44.00
C MET A 148 -76.49 -25.26 -42.48
N ARG A 149 -76.66 -26.47 -41.90
CA ARG A 149 -76.73 -26.71 -40.45
C ARG A 149 -75.34 -26.92 -39.84
N GLU A 150 -74.43 -27.50 -40.61
CA GLU A 150 -73.00 -27.59 -40.30
C GLU A 150 -72.36 -26.20 -40.22
N LEU A 151 -72.68 -25.29 -41.16
CA LEU A 151 -72.17 -23.91 -41.19
C LEU A 151 -72.54 -23.10 -39.95
N GLU A 152 -73.72 -23.30 -39.35
CA GLU A 152 -74.07 -22.66 -38.07
C GLU A 152 -73.25 -23.23 -36.89
N LYS A 153 -73.01 -24.55 -36.89
CA LYS A 153 -72.18 -25.25 -35.90
C LYS A 153 -70.72 -24.80 -36.00
N ILE A 154 -70.13 -24.79 -37.19
CA ILE A 154 -68.78 -24.28 -37.49
C ILE A 154 -68.68 -22.78 -37.16
N LYS A 155 -69.69 -21.97 -37.50
CA LYS A 155 -69.68 -20.52 -37.17
C LYS A 155 -69.72 -20.26 -35.67
N ARG A 156 -70.44 -21.08 -34.90
CA ARG A 156 -70.44 -21.05 -33.43
C ARG A 156 -69.10 -21.50 -32.85
N GLU A 157 -68.55 -22.59 -33.36
CA GLU A 157 -67.25 -23.15 -32.94
C GLU A 157 -66.09 -22.19 -33.24
N ARG A 158 -66.04 -21.62 -34.44
CA ARG A 158 -65.05 -20.61 -34.86
C ARG A 158 -65.23 -19.28 -34.10
N ALA A 159 -66.45 -18.94 -33.67
CA ALA A 159 -66.69 -17.81 -32.77
C ALA A 159 -66.22 -18.10 -31.34
N GLU A 160 -66.37 -19.32 -30.83
CA GLU A 160 -65.84 -19.72 -29.52
C GLU A 160 -64.31 -19.79 -29.52
N ALA A 161 -63.70 -20.34 -30.59
CA ALA A 161 -62.26 -20.34 -30.79
C ALA A 161 -61.69 -18.92 -30.84
N LYS A 162 -62.30 -18.03 -31.66
CA LYS A 162 -61.91 -16.62 -31.71
C LYS A 162 -62.11 -15.91 -30.36
N ALA A 163 -63.18 -16.19 -29.63
CA ALA A 163 -63.39 -15.60 -28.31
C ALA A 163 -62.32 -16.04 -27.28
N LYS A 164 -61.79 -17.27 -27.39
CA LYS A 164 -60.66 -17.74 -26.59
C LYS A 164 -59.35 -17.05 -27.00
N GLU A 165 -59.07 -16.95 -28.30
CA GLU A 165 -57.91 -16.22 -28.84
C GLU A 165 -57.92 -14.73 -28.42
N GLU A 166 -59.08 -14.07 -28.53
CA GLU A 166 -59.25 -12.65 -28.17
C GLU A 166 -59.14 -12.44 -26.64
N ALA A 167 -59.61 -13.39 -25.83
CA ALA A 167 -59.40 -13.38 -24.38
C ALA A 167 -57.93 -13.61 -23.99
N GLU A 168 -57.23 -14.55 -24.64
CA GLU A 168 -55.80 -14.81 -24.41
C GLU A 168 -54.95 -13.60 -24.84
N ARG A 169 -55.29 -12.97 -25.96
CA ARG A 169 -54.65 -11.74 -26.44
C ARG A 169 -54.89 -10.56 -25.49
N ALA A 170 -56.11 -10.42 -24.97
CA ALA A 170 -56.42 -9.41 -23.96
C ALA A 170 -55.68 -9.65 -22.63
N ALA A 171 -55.51 -10.91 -22.22
CA ALA A 171 -54.71 -11.28 -21.05
C ALA A 171 -53.22 -10.92 -21.24
N LYS A 172 -52.65 -11.24 -22.41
CA LYS A 172 -51.26 -10.86 -22.78
C LYS A 172 -51.06 -9.34 -22.83
N GLU A 173 -52.06 -8.58 -23.29
CA GLU A 173 -52.00 -7.11 -23.26
C GLU A 173 -52.10 -6.56 -21.82
N GLN A 174 -52.87 -7.19 -20.95
CA GLN A 174 -52.94 -6.84 -19.52
C GLN A 174 -51.61 -7.14 -18.81
N GLU A 175 -51.02 -8.31 -19.04
CA GLU A 175 -49.69 -8.68 -18.51
C GLU A 175 -48.60 -7.68 -18.96
N GLN A 176 -48.58 -7.30 -20.24
CA GLN A 176 -47.65 -6.28 -20.74
C GLN A 176 -47.87 -4.91 -20.09
N ARG A 177 -49.14 -4.48 -19.92
CA ARG A 177 -49.47 -3.23 -19.22
C ARG A 177 -49.04 -3.27 -17.75
N GLU A 178 -49.18 -4.40 -17.06
CA GLU A 178 -48.73 -4.56 -15.67
C GLU A 178 -47.19 -4.53 -15.56
N VAL A 179 -46.48 -5.18 -16.49
CA VAL A 179 -45.01 -5.10 -16.59
C VAL A 179 -44.54 -3.67 -16.86
N ASP A 180 -45.18 -2.94 -17.78
CA ASP A 180 -44.83 -1.55 -18.08
C ASP A 180 -45.15 -0.59 -16.92
N ILE A 181 -46.24 -0.80 -16.19
CA ILE A 181 -46.57 -0.03 -14.97
C ILE A 181 -45.56 -0.32 -13.85
N ALA A 182 -45.16 -1.57 -13.65
CA ALA A 182 -44.19 -1.96 -12.64
C ALA A 182 -42.75 -1.53 -12.99
N ARG A 183 -42.37 -1.59 -14.27
CA ARG A 183 -41.01 -1.30 -14.73
C ARG A 183 -40.78 0.16 -15.10
N GLY A 184 -41.81 0.84 -15.60
CA GLY A 184 -41.76 2.23 -16.11
C GLY A 184 -41.57 3.32 -15.06
N ASN A 185 -41.49 2.99 -13.76
CA ASN A 185 -41.21 3.95 -12.69
C ASN A 185 -39.70 4.00 -12.34
N PRO A 186 -38.94 5.02 -12.80
CA PRO A 186 -37.50 5.14 -12.55
C PRO A 186 -37.13 5.53 -11.11
N LEU A 187 -38.11 5.79 -10.23
CA LEU A 187 -37.89 6.03 -8.80
C LEU A 187 -38.00 4.75 -7.95
N LEU A 188 -38.71 3.73 -8.45
CA LEU A 188 -38.84 2.42 -7.77
C LEU A 188 -37.83 1.40 -8.26
N ASN A 189 -37.39 1.51 -9.52
CA ASN A 189 -36.27 0.75 -10.07
C ASN A 189 -35.02 1.64 -10.11
N PRO A 190 -34.19 1.69 -9.05
CA PRO A 190 -32.94 2.44 -9.08
C PRO A 190 -31.97 1.75 -10.06
N GLY A 191 -31.92 2.27 -11.29
CA GLY A 191 -30.91 1.84 -12.25
C GLY A 191 -29.51 2.13 -11.70
N ASP A 192 -28.65 1.11 -11.68
CA ASP A 192 -27.30 1.23 -11.11
C ASP A 192 -26.52 2.39 -11.73
N PHE A 193 -26.31 3.46 -10.97
CA PHE A 193 -25.49 4.62 -11.35
C PHE A 193 -23.97 4.30 -11.33
N ASN A 194 -23.60 3.12 -11.82
CA ASN A 194 -22.24 2.75 -12.16
C ASN A 194 -21.75 3.65 -13.31
N ILE A 195 -20.96 4.67 -12.94
CA ILE A 195 -20.38 5.67 -13.86
C ILE A 195 -19.49 4.95 -14.88
N LYS A 196 -20.08 4.63 -16.04
CA LYS A 196 -19.60 3.64 -17.00
C LYS A 196 -18.29 4.01 -17.71
N ARG A 197 -17.87 5.27 -17.59
CA ARG A 197 -16.53 5.77 -17.94
C ARG A 197 -16.19 6.93 -17.01
N ARG A 198 -15.05 6.87 -16.32
CA ARG A 198 -14.59 7.95 -15.43
C ARG A 198 -13.92 9.06 -16.24
N TRP A 199 -13.86 10.28 -15.70
CA TRP A 199 -13.05 11.36 -16.30
C TRP A 199 -11.54 11.00 -16.28
N ASP A 200 -11.09 10.29 -15.23
CA ASP A 200 -9.75 9.69 -15.10
C ASP A 200 -9.41 8.67 -16.21
N ASP A 201 -10.42 8.18 -16.93
CA ASP A 201 -10.28 6.97 -17.74
C ASP A 201 -9.54 7.21 -19.06
N ASP A 202 -9.71 8.41 -19.62
CA ASP A 202 -9.08 8.88 -20.86
C ASP A 202 -7.71 9.54 -20.59
N VAL A 203 -6.87 8.86 -19.81
CA VAL A 203 -5.55 9.36 -19.41
C VAL A 203 -4.51 8.28 -19.65
N VAL A 204 -3.55 8.56 -20.55
CA VAL A 204 -2.53 7.61 -21.02
C VAL A 204 -1.56 7.11 -19.94
N PHE A 205 -1.55 7.74 -18.76
CA PHE A 205 -0.76 7.31 -17.61
C PHE A 205 -1.64 7.17 -16.36
N LYS A 206 -1.60 6.00 -15.73
CA LYS A 206 -2.30 5.73 -14.46
C LYS A 206 -1.26 5.55 -13.35
N ASN A 207 -1.59 5.96 -12.12
CA ASN A 207 -0.94 5.50 -10.89
C ASN A 207 0.61 5.62 -10.80
N GLN A 208 1.24 6.55 -11.53
CA GLN A 208 2.72 6.65 -11.63
C GLN A 208 3.46 6.73 -10.27
N ALA A 209 2.82 7.31 -9.25
CA ALA A 209 3.38 7.45 -7.89
C ALA A 209 2.95 6.34 -6.91
N LYS A 210 2.23 5.31 -7.36
CA LYS A 210 1.74 4.23 -6.48
C LYS A 210 2.92 3.41 -5.96
N GLY A 211 3.22 3.55 -4.67
CA GLY A 211 4.37 2.92 -4.03
C GLY A 211 5.58 3.84 -3.83
N THR A 212 5.59 5.08 -4.33
CA THR A 212 6.70 6.03 -4.10
C THR A 212 6.68 6.68 -2.71
N GLU A 213 5.91 6.12 -1.77
CA GLU A 213 5.84 6.55 -0.36
C GLU A 213 6.99 6.05 0.51
N ASP A 214 7.99 5.38 -0.10
CA ASP A 214 9.30 5.12 0.48
C ASP A 214 10.02 6.44 0.83
N LYS A 215 9.64 6.98 1.99
CA LYS A 215 10.27 8.10 2.68
C LYS A 215 11.73 7.73 2.90
N LYS A 216 12.61 8.22 2.03
CA LYS A 216 14.06 7.98 2.03
C LYS A 216 14.58 7.93 3.47
N LYS A 217 15.25 6.83 3.80
CA LYS A 217 15.78 6.58 5.15
C LYS A 217 16.65 7.76 5.57
N LYS A 218 16.66 8.08 6.87
CA LYS A 218 17.41 9.22 7.43
C LYS A 218 18.91 8.90 7.46
N GLU A 219 19.51 8.86 6.28
CA GLU A 219 20.91 8.53 6.06
C GLU A 219 21.80 9.77 6.22
N PHE A 220 22.88 9.63 6.99
CA PHE A 220 23.93 10.64 7.06
C PHE A 220 25.05 10.27 6.08
N VAL A 221 25.30 11.14 5.10
CA VAL A 221 26.38 10.96 4.13
C VAL A 221 27.52 11.91 4.48
N ASN A 222 28.71 11.37 4.75
CA ASN A 222 29.92 12.14 5.01
C ASN A 222 30.55 12.69 3.71
N ASP A 223 29.78 13.45 2.94
CA ASP A 223 30.16 14.04 1.66
C ASP A 223 29.46 15.40 1.52
N LEU A 224 30.23 16.48 1.40
CA LEU A 224 29.71 17.85 1.36
C LEU A 224 28.93 18.19 0.09
N LEU A 225 29.05 17.39 -0.98
CA LEU A 225 28.34 17.58 -2.26
C LEU A 225 27.21 16.55 -2.45
N ARG A 226 27.42 15.30 -2.01
CA ARG A 226 26.43 14.22 -2.13
C ARG A 226 25.47 14.12 -0.94
N SER A 227 25.71 14.80 0.17
CA SER A 227 24.73 14.89 1.27
C SER A 227 23.39 15.47 0.81
N ASP A 228 22.29 14.92 1.32
CA ASP A 228 20.93 15.41 1.05
C ASP A 228 20.72 16.87 1.50
N PHE A 229 21.53 17.37 2.45
CA PHE A 229 21.59 18.80 2.76
C PHE A 229 22.04 19.61 1.55
N HIS A 230 23.12 19.20 0.87
CA HIS A 230 23.66 19.90 -0.30
C HIS A 230 22.73 19.80 -1.50
N LYS A 231 22.15 18.60 -1.76
CA LYS A 231 21.15 18.43 -2.82
C LYS A 231 19.95 19.37 -2.63
N ARG A 232 19.43 19.49 -1.41
CA ARG A 232 18.32 20.40 -1.05
C ARG A 232 18.74 21.87 -1.09
N PHE A 233 19.97 22.20 -0.72
CA PHE A 233 20.51 23.55 -0.82
C PHE A 233 20.57 23.99 -2.30
N MET A 234 21.20 23.19 -3.16
CA MET A 234 21.31 23.51 -4.59
C MET A 234 19.93 23.59 -5.25
N SER A 235 19.03 22.63 -4.99
CA SER A 235 17.64 22.66 -5.48
C SER A 235 16.78 23.83 -4.96
N LYS A 236 17.27 24.63 -3.99
CA LYS A 236 16.58 25.80 -3.43
C LYS A 236 17.20 27.13 -3.87
N TYR A 237 18.52 27.17 -4.03
CA TYR A 237 19.28 28.41 -4.32
C TYR A 237 19.83 28.49 -5.75
N VAL A 238 19.77 27.39 -6.50
CA VAL A 238 20.03 27.32 -7.94
C VAL A 238 18.75 26.78 -8.61
N ARG A 239 18.39 27.33 -9.77
CA ARG A 239 17.16 27.03 -10.51
C ARG A 239 17.48 26.73 -11.97
#